data_AF-A0A7X6XDY4-F1
#
_entry.id   AF-A0A7X6XDY4-F1
#
_cell.length_a   1.000
_cell.length_b   1.000
_cell.length_c   1.000
_cell.angle_alpha   90.00
_cell.angle_beta   90.00
_cell.angle_gamma   90.00
#
_symmetry.space_group_name_H-M   'P 1'
#
loop_
_entity.id
_entity.type
_entity.pdbx_description
1 polymer ?
#
loop_
_entity_poly.entity_id
_entity_poly.type
_entity_poly.pdbx_seq_one_letter_code
_entity_poly.pdbx_strand_id
1 'polypeptide(L)'
;MITNDQEYFEYLEIEHDFKTYYANGYVEYTTTEEIGGNYEGYAFEIVSTREITDITISALWYNDEETGNSVDMLFQNEYREIENVAEEVIRYQFE
;
A
#
# COMPACT_ATOMS: atom_id res chain seq x y z
N MET A 1 -18.03 -15.11 0.74
CA MET A 1 -18.23 -14.04 -0.25
C MET A 1 -16.88 -13.46 -0.57
N ILE A 2 -16.59 -13.11 -1.83
CA ILE A 2 -15.34 -12.44 -2.20
C ILE A 2 -15.69 -11.02 -2.65
N THR A 3 -15.04 -10.03 -2.07
CA THR A 3 -15.12 -8.62 -2.49
C THR A 3 -13.74 -8.10 -2.84
N ASN A 4 -13.68 -7.24 -3.86
CA ASN A 4 -12.48 -6.51 -4.21
C ASN A 4 -12.66 -5.07 -3.78
N ASP A 5 -11.76 -4.58 -2.94
CA ASP A 5 -11.80 -3.25 -2.38
C ASP A 5 -10.52 -2.49 -2.72
N GLN A 6 -10.58 -1.16 -2.71
CA GLN A 6 -9.42 -0.29 -2.91
C GLN A 6 -9.32 0.69 -1.75
N GLU A 7 -8.09 0.91 -1.26
CA GLU A 7 -7.79 1.93 -0.25
C GLU A 7 -6.76 2.92 -0.81
N TYR A 8 -7.10 4.20 -0.79
CA TYR A 8 -6.24 5.27 -1.31
C TYR A 8 -5.31 5.78 -0.22
N PHE A 9 -4.06 6.05 -0.59
CA PHE A 9 -3.11 6.73 0.27
C PHE A 9 -2.60 8.01 -0.40
N GLU A 10 -2.48 9.05 0.40
CA GLU A 10 -1.95 10.34 -0.01
C GLU A 10 -0.84 10.75 0.96
N TYR A 11 0.25 11.29 0.42
CA TYR A 11 1.40 11.79 1.18
C TYR A 11 2.00 10.76 2.14
N LEU A 12 2.11 9.51 1.70
CA LEU A 12 2.78 8.47 2.48
C LEU A 12 4.29 8.74 2.49
N GLU A 13 4.85 8.95 3.67
CA GLU A 13 6.27 9.26 3.86
C GLU A 13 7.11 7.98 3.84
N ILE A 14 8.15 7.98 3.02
CA ILE A 14 9.09 6.88 2.85
C ILE A 14 10.48 7.43 3.18
N GLU A 15 11.08 6.97 4.26
CA GLU A 15 12.43 7.35 4.65
C GLU A 15 13.45 6.37 4.06
N HIS A 16 14.39 6.88 3.26
CA HIS A 16 15.46 6.07 2.69
C HIS A 16 16.70 6.93 2.42
N ASP A 17 17.89 6.41 2.73
CA ASP A 17 19.18 7.09 2.53
C ASP A 17 19.22 8.56 2.99
N PHE A 18 18.69 8.81 4.20
CA PHE A 18 18.62 10.14 4.83
C PHE A 18 17.80 11.17 4.06
N LYS A 19 16.94 10.73 3.13
CA LYS A 19 15.95 11.54 2.44
C LYS A 19 14.54 11.03 2.74
N THR A 20 13.59 11.96 2.71
CA THR A 20 12.16 11.66 2.81
C THR A 20 11.54 11.78 1.43
N TYR A 21 10.90 10.70 0.99
CA TYR A 21 10.13 10.62 -0.23
C TYR A 21 8.64 10.55 0.12
N TYR A 22 7.81 10.91 -0.84
CA TYR A 22 6.36 10.96 -0.68
C TYR A 22 5.72 10.17 -1.81
N ALA A 23 4.73 9.35 -1.47
CA ALA A 23 3.98 8.55 -2.42
C ALA A 23 2.47 8.80 -2.32
N ASN A 24 1.81 8.77 -3.47
CA ASN A 24 0.36 8.72 -3.61
C ASN A 24 -0.03 7.50 -4.43
N GLY A 25 -1.17 6.90 -4.12
CA GLY A 25 -1.61 5.71 -4.84
C GLY A 25 -2.82 5.05 -4.21
N TYR A 26 -2.99 3.78 -4.54
CA TYR A 26 -3.98 2.92 -3.91
C TYR A 26 -3.46 1.51 -3.77
N VAL A 27 -3.99 0.81 -2.77
CA VAL A 27 -3.78 -0.62 -2.54
C VAL A 27 -5.07 -1.35 -2.88
N GLU A 28 -4.97 -2.44 -3.63
CA GLU A 28 -6.10 -3.32 -3.94
C GLU A 28 -6.11 -4.51 -2.98
N TYR A 29 -7.28 -4.85 -2.48
CA TYR A 29 -7.49 -5.98 -1.58
C TYR A 29 -8.50 -6.94 -2.15
N THR A 30 -8.26 -8.23 -1.90
CA THR A 30 -9.32 -9.24 -1.94
C THR A 30 -9.72 -9.56 -0.50
N THR A 31 -10.99 -9.31 -0.17
CA THR A 31 -11.59 -9.72 1.11
C THR A 31 -12.38 -11.01 0.89
N THR A 32 -12.03 -12.06 1.61
CA THR A 32 -12.78 -13.31 1.64
C THR A 32 -13.51 -13.45 2.97
N GLU A 33 -14.85 -13.48 2.90
CA GLU A 33 -15.71 -13.74 4.05
C GLU A 33 -16.20 -15.19 4.05
N GLU A 34 -15.99 -15.89 5.16
CA GLU A 34 -16.43 -17.26 5.36
C GLU A 34 -17.22 -17.40 6.66
N ILE A 35 -18.18 -18.33 6.68
CA ILE A 35 -18.89 -18.68 7.91
C ILE A 35 -17.99 -19.64 8.70
N GLY A 36 -17.44 -19.16 9.80
CA GLY A 36 -16.73 -19.98 10.78
C GLY A 36 -17.72 -20.53 11.82
N GLY A 37 -17.71 -21.84 12.07
CA GLY A 37 -18.48 -22.42 13.18
C GLY A 37 -18.81 -23.92 13.02
N ASN A 38 -19.05 -24.60 14.15
CA ASN A 38 -19.28 -26.05 14.23
C ASN A 38 -20.77 -26.40 14.44
N TYR A 39 -21.23 -27.47 13.80
CA TYR A 39 -22.63 -27.92 13.81
C TYR A 39 -22.86 -28.91 14.96
N GLU A 40 -23.37 -28.41 16.09
CA GLU A 40 -24.15 -29.11 17.13
C GLU A 40 -24.55 -28.11 18.25
N GLY A 41 -25.21 -27.01 17.87
CA GLY A 41 -25.86 -26.08 18.82
C GLY A 41 -25.10 -24.80 19.22
N TYR A 42 -24.11 -24.34 18.44
CA TYR A 42 -23.31 -23.15 18.74
C TYR A 42 -23.37 -22.06 17.66
N ALA A 43 -23.03 -20.82 18.06
CA ALA A 43 -23.07 -19.60 17.27
C ALA A 43 -22.08 -19.62 16.10
N PHE A 44 -22.53 -19.13 14.95
CA PHE A 44 -21.71 -18.89 13.76
C PHE A 44 -21.09 -17.50 13.85
N GLU A 45 -19.83 -17.37 13.46
CA GLU A 45 -19.17 -16.08 13.28
C GLU A 45 -18.80 -15.89 11.80
N ILE A 46 -18.86 -14.65 11.33
CA ILE A 46 -18.32 -14.28 10.03
C ILE A 46 -16.84 -14.00 10.24
N VAL A 47 -15.98 -14.80 9.64
CA VAL A 47 -14.54 -14.57 9.59
C VAL A 47 -14.23 -13.90 8.26
N SER A 48 -13.51 -12.78 8.30
CA SER A 48 -13.06 -12.07 7.11
C SER A 48 -11.54 -12.03 7.07
N THR A 49 -10.97 -12.38 5.92
CA THR A 49 -9.53 -12.30 5.65
C THR A 49 -9.33 -11.33 4.51
N ARG A 50 -8.42 -10.36 4.67
CA ARG A 50 -8.02 -9.41 3.62
C ARG A 50 -6.60 -9.73 3.17
N GLU A 51 -6.38 -9.72 1.86
CA GLU A 51 -5.07 -9.92 1.25
C GLU A 51 -4.84 -8.82 0.22
N ILE A 52 -3.66 -8.18 0.27
CA ILE A 52 -3.25 -7.19 -0.73
C ILE A 52 -2.95 -7.90 -2.04
N THR A 53 -3.70 -7.58 -3.09
CA THR A 53 -3.48 -8.14 -4.44
C THR A 53 -2.57 -7.30 -5.31
N ASP A 54 -2.63 -5.97 -5.16
CA ASP A 54 -1.83 -5.04 -5.96
C ASP A 54 -1.54 -3.74 -5.20
N ILE A 55 -0.42 -3.10 -5.52
CA ILE A 55 -0.06 -1.77 -5.02
C ILE A 55 0.24 -0.91 -6.24
N THR A 56 -0.56 0.12 -6.45
CA THR A 56 -0.35 1.08 -7.55
C THR A 56 0.12 2.41 -6.99
N ILE A 57 1.38 2.76 -7.27
CA ILE A 57 1.96 4.08 -6.99
C ILE A 57 1.70 5.00 -8.18
N SER A 58 0.92 6.05 -7.96
CA SER A 58 0.52 7.04 -8.97
C SER A 58 1.41 8.27 -9.02
N ALA A 59 2.10 8.58 -7.93
CA ALA A 59 3.15 9.59 -7.87
C ALA A 59 4.17 9.20 -6.80
N LEU A 60 5.45 9.45 -7.10
CA LEU A 60 6.57 9.26 -6.17
C LEU A 60 7.55 10.43 -6.34
N TRP A 61 7.75 11.22 -5.29
CA TRP A 61 8.57 12.43 -5.37
C TRP A 61 9.30 12.74 -4.07
N TYR A 62 10.31 13.61 -4.13
CA TYR A 62 10.89 14.25 -2.94
C TYR A 62 10.97 15.76 -3.12
N ASN A 63 11.15 16.48 -2.02
CA ASN A 63 11.45 17.91 -2.06
C ASN A 63 12.96 18.11 -1.96
N ASP A 64 13.55 18.72 -2.98
CA ASP A 64 14.96 19.07 -3.02
C ASP A 64 15.20 20.32 -2.17
N GLU A 65 15.92 20.17 -1.05
CA GLU A 65 16.14 21.26 -0.10
C GLU A 65 17.03 22.39 -0.66
N GLU A 66 17.92 22.09 -1.61
CA GLU A 66 18.83 23.08 -2.17
C GLU A 66 18.11 24.01 -3.16
N THR A 67 17.21 23.43 -3.96
CA THR A 67 16.50 24.15 -5.02
C THR A 67 15.08 24.55 -4.64
N GLY A 68 14.50 23.95 -3.60
CA GLY A 68 13.12 24.13 -3.17
C GLY A 68 12.08 23.53 -4.11
N ASN A 69 12.50 22.70 -5.07
CA ASN A 69 11.62 22.08 -6.06
C ASN A 69 11.23 20.67 -5.66
N SER A 70 10.05 20.23 -6.10
CA SER A 70 9.67 18.82 -6.03
C SER A 70 10.22 18.07 -7.25
N VAL A 71 10.88 16.95 -7.00
CA VAL A 71 11.46 16.08 -8.03
C VAL A 71 10.62 14.82 -8.13
N ASP A 72 9.93 14.66 -9.26
CA ASP A 72 9.23 13.42 -9.62
C ASP A 72 10.25 12.35 -9.97
N MET A 73 10.03 11.14 -9.49
CA MET A 73 10.91 9.99 -9.64
C MET A 73 10.23 8.81 -10.32
N LEU A 74 8.91 8.85 -10.49
CA LEU A 74 8.15 7.71 -10.95
C LEU A 74 8.50 7.37 -12.41
N PHE A 75 8.67 6.09 -12.70
CA PHE A 75 9.05 5.52 -14.00
C PHE A 75 10.41 5.97 -14.53
N GLN A 76 11.26 6.51 -13.67
CA GLN A 76 12.62 6.90 -14.03
C GLN A 76 13.61 5.82 -13.59
N ASN A 77 14.37 5.30 -14.54
CA ASN A 77 15.21 4.13 -14.30
C ASN A 77 16.29 4.34 -13.21
N GLU A 78 16.69 5.58 -12.95
CA GLU A 78 17.63 5.93 -11.89
C GLU A 78 17.04 5.79 -10.48
N TYR A 79 15.71 5.81 -10.35
CA TYR A 79 14.98 5.74 -9.08
C TYR A 79 14.23 4.42 -8.88
N ARG A 80 14.55 3.38 -9.65
CA ARG A 80 13.89 2.07 -9.50
C ARG A 80 14.08 1.45 -8.11
N GLU A 81 15.21 1.71 -7.47
CA GLU A 81 15.47 1.24 -6.10
C GLU A 81 14.47 1.85 -5.12
N ILE A 82 14.22 3.15 -5.20
CA ILE A 82 13.27 3.82 -4.30
C ILE A 82 11.82 3.46 -4.60
N GLU A 83 11.47 3.14 -5.85
CA GLU A 83 10.16 2.56 -6.19
C GLU A 83 9.92 1.22 -5.47
N ASN A 84 10.92 0.33 -5.44
CA ASN A 84 10.80 -0.95 -4.74
C ASN A 84 10.67 -0.77 -3.22
N VAL A 85 11.48 0.14 -2.65
CA VAL A 85 11.40 0.47 -1.21
C VAL A 85 10.03 1.07 -0.87
N ALA A 86 9.50 1.95 -1.73
CA ALA A 86 8.18 2.51 -1.56
C ALA A 86 7.10 1.42 -1.51
N GLU A 87 7.15 0.45 -2.43
CA GLU A 87 6.20 -0.67 -2.44
C GLU A 87 6.29 -1.51 -1.16
N GLU A 88 7.50 -1.82 -0.68
CA GLU A 88 7.69 -2.59 0.56
C GLU A 88 7.14 -1.84 1.79
N VAL A 89 7.39 -0.54 1.90
CA VAL A 89 6.88 0.29 3.00
C VAL A 89 5.36 0.39 2.95
N ILE A 90 4.79 0.62 1.77
CA ILE A 90 3.33 0.66 1.58
C ILE A 90 2.73 -0.69 1.98
N ARG A 91 3.27 -1.80 1.50
CA ARG A 91 2.80 -3.15 1.87
C ARG A 91 2.80 -3.35 3.38
N TYR A 92 3.92 -3.04 4.04
CA TYR A 92 4.05 -3.18 5.49
C TYR A 92 3.05 -2.32 6.28
N GLN A 93 2.70 -1.14 5.77
CA GLN A 93 1.76 -0.25 6.45
C GLN A 93 0.30 -0.71 6.33
N PHE A 94 -0.02 -1.50 5.31
CA PHE A 94 -1.37 -1.91 4.95
C PHE A 94 -1.68 -3.40 5.21
N GLU A 95 -0.68 -4.21 5.59
CA GLU A 95 -0.82 -5.58 6.12
C GLU A 95 -1.03 -5.60 7.64
#